data_AF-A0A7C6M488-F1
#
_entry.id   AF-A0A7C6M488-F1
#
_cell.length_a   1.000
_cell.length_b   1.000
_cell.length_c   1.000
_cell.angle_alpha   90.00
_cell.angle_beta   90.00
_cell.angle_gamma   90.00
#
_symmetry.space_group_name_H-M   'P 1'
#
loop_
_entity.id
_entity.type
_entity.pdbx_description
1 polymer ?
#
loop_
_entity_poly.entity_id
_entity_poly.type
_entity_poly.pdbx_seq_one_letter_code
_entity_poly.pdbx_strand_id
1 'polypeptide(L)'
;MRYFISSVRYNWTDPIDIGFIQDKENGVYIDPNDKSKWKKMRMLDLGWGVETGLYRLPVLEINELFKIVFEYKKKINKVLSDEDYNFYGALSYLIQYYPHELIDEFTRRLYNKTLHRKSYSELIKFLDREFQCADNIFDKLSDKNQKELIMKWKQLKSIGR
;
A
#
# COMPACT_ATOMS: atom_id res chain seq x y z
N MET A 1 13.48 -9.11 -7.03
CA MET A 1 13.87 -7.68 -7.12
C MET A 1 13.00 -6.90 -6.17
N ARG A 2 13.63 -6.05 -5.36
CA ARG A 2 12.96 -5.26 -4.32
C ARG A 2 12.63 -3.87 -4.86
N TYR A 3 11.35 -3.52 -4.83
CA TYR A 3 10.82 -2.22 -5.25
C TYR A 3 10.41 -1.35 -4.07
N PHE A 4 10.19 -1.98 -2.91
CA PHE A 4 9.78 -1.32 -1.68
C PHE A 4 10.61 -1.81 -0.50
N ILE A 5 10.91 -0.90 0.43
CA ILE A 5 11.54 -1.18 1.72
C ILE A 5 10.63 -0.63 2.81
N SER A 6 10.52 -1.33 3.92
CA SER A 6 9.77 -0.89 5.09
C SER A 6 10.67 -0.91 6.32
N SER A 7 10.49 0.06 7.22
CA SER A 7 10.87 -0.14 8.61
C SER A 7 10.02 -1.27 9.18
N VAL A 8 10.57 -1.97 10.16
CA VAL A 8 9.84 -2.95 10.96
C VAL A 8 10.06 -2.60 12.41
N ARG A 9 8.98 -2.28 13.13
CA ARG A 9 9.00 -1.80 14.52
C ARG A 9 9.87 -0.55 14.69
N TYR A 10 9.81 0.38 13.74
CA TYR A 10 10.56 1.65 13.77
C TYR A 10 12.08 1.45 13.96
N ASN A 11 12.61 0.35 13.44
CA ASN A 11 14.05 0.09 13.49
C ASN A 11 14.88 1.17 12.77
N TRP A 12 14.27 1.97 11.90
CA TRP A 12 14.84 3.17 11.31
C TRP A 12 13.75 4.18 10.95
N THR A 13 14.14 5.45 10.84
CA THR A 13 13.24 6.54 10.42
C THR A 13 13.83 7.36 9.28
N ASP A 14 15.15 7.42 9.18
CA ASP A 14 15.85 7.99 8.05
C ASP A 14 16.52 6.90 7.20
N PRO A 15 16.43 6.96 5.86
CA PRO A 15 17.17 6.05 4.99
C PRO A 15 18.68 6.06 5.24
N ILE A 16 19.23 7.16 5.74
CA ILE A 16 20.64 7.24 6.13
C ILE A 16 20.95 6.24 7.25
N ASP A 17 20.02 5.97 8.18
CA ASP A 17 20.17 5.01 9.28
C ASP A 17 20.42 3.58 8.77
N ILE A 18 19.95 3.27 7.55
CA ILE A 18 20.12 1.98 6.88
C ILE A 18 21.14 2.04 5.73
N GLY A 19 21.98 3.07 5.70
CA GLY A 19 23.13 3.17 4.81
C GLY A 19 22.87 3.81 3.44
N PHE A 20 21.69 4.43 3.24
CA PHE A 20 21.44 5.19 2.02
C PHE A 20 22.18 6.52 2.03
N ILE A 21 22.52 7.01 0.85
CA ILE A 21 23.15 8.33 0.66
C ILE A 21 22.11 9.28 0.13
N GLN A 22 21.97 10.46 0.74
CA GLN A 22 21.07 11.49 0.22
C GLN A 22 21.61 12.01 -1.13
N ASP A 23 20.75 12.01 -2.17
CA ASP A 23 21.07 12.62 -3.46
C ASP A 23 21.01 14.16 -3.34
N LYS A 24 21.54 14.86 -4.33
CA LYS A 24 21.43 16.33 -4.43
C LYS A 24 19.97 16.78 -4.59
N GLU A 25 19.12 15.93 -5.17
CA GLU A 25 17.69 16.17 -5.27
C GLU A 25 17.02 15.94 -3.91
N ASN A 26 16.29 16.95 -3.42
CA ASN A 26 15.64 16.87 -2.12
C ASN A 26 14.65 15.68 -2.04
N GLY A 27 14.77 14.89 -0.97
CA GLY A 27 13.93 13.71 -0.73
C GLY A 27 14.28 12.46 -1.53
N VAL A 28 15.34 12.47 -2.35
CA VAL A 28 15.86 11.29 -3.05
C VAL A 28 17.06 10.71 -2.30
N TYR A 29 17.09 9.39 -2.21
CA TYR A 29 18.14 8.62 -1.57
C TYR A 29 18.70 7.58 -2.56
N ILE A 30 19.99 7.30 -2.46
CA ILE A 30 20.72 6.38 -3.34
C ILE A 30 21.18 5.19 -2.51
N ASP A 31 20.85 3.98 -2.96
CA ASP A 31 21.43 2.76 -2.43
C ASP A 31 22.89 2.66 -2.92
N PRO A 32 23.89 2.64 -2.02
CA PRO A 32 25.29 2.61 -2.41
C PRO A 32 25.67 1.31 -3.15
N ASN A 33 24.93 0.22 -2.97
CA ASN A 33 25.22 -1.10 -3.51
C ASN A 33 24.92 -1.21 -5.01
N ASP A 34 23.74 -0.75 -5.43
CA ASP A 34 23.26 -0.89 -6.81
C ASP A 34 23.01 0.47 -7.52
N LYS A 35 23.28 1.59 -6.84
CA LYS A 35 23.08 2.97 -7.31
C LYS A 35 21.63 3.33 -7.65
N SER A 36 20.67 2.52 -7.21
CA SER A 36 19.26 2.82 -7.42
C SER A 36 18.80 3.98 -6.55
N LYS A 37 17.81 4.73 -7.07
CA LYS A 37 17.22 5.89 -6.40
C LYS A 37 15.94 5.51 -5.69
N TRP A 38 15.66 6.15 -4.56
CA TRP A 38 14.54 5.84 -3.68
C TRP A 38 13.96 7.10 -3.05
N LYS A 39 12.66 7.09 -2.75
CA LYS A 39 11.98 8.18 -2.05
C LYS A 39 11.22 7.64 -0.83
N LYS A 40 11.16 8.44 0.24
CA LYS A 40 10.41 8.11 1.46
C LYS A 40 8.91 8.09 1.18
N MET A 41 8.20 7.20 1.85
CA MET A 41 6.74 7.13 1.89
C MET A 41 6.27 6.65 3.26
N ARG A 42 4.99 6.86 3.56
CA ARG A 42 4.35 6.23 4.72
C ARG A 42 3.98 4.79 4.37
N MET A 43 4.09 3.88 5.32
CA MET A 43 3.60 2.52 5.17
C MET A 43 2.21 2.37 5.80
N LEU A 44 1.48 1.34 5.39
CA LEU A 44 0.27 0.88 6.07
C LEU A 44 0.53 0.61 7.55
N ASP A 45 -0.46 0.90 8.39
CA ASP A 45 -0.42 0.50 9.80
C ASP A 45 -0.74 -1.00 9.94
N LEU A 46 0.32 -1.78 10.17
CA LEU A 46 0.22 -3.23 10.39
C LEU A 46 -0.20 -3.60 11.83
N GLY A 47 -0.55 -2.62 12.68
CA GLY A 47 -0.91 -2.78 14.09
C GLY A 47 0.17 -2.31 15.07
N TRP A 48 1.25 -1.72 14.56
CA TRP A 48 2.35 -1.14 15.35
C TRP A 48 2.44 0.38 15.16
N GLY A 49 1.47 0.99 14.48
CA GLY A 49 1.49 2.36 14.03
C GLY A 49 2.07 2.51 12.63
N VAL A 50 2.07 3.75 12.13
CA VAL A 50 2.46 4.06 10.75
C VAL A 50 3.98 4.07 10.60
N GLU A 51 4.49 3.05 9.93
CA GLU A 51 5.91 2.85 9.68
C GLU A 51 6.44 3.72 8.52
N THR A 52 7.77 3.85 8.44
CA THR A 52 8.43 4.55 7.33
C THR A 52 8.79 3.55 6.24
N GLY A 53 8.60 3.91 4.98
CA GLY A 53 8.98 3.10 3.84
C GLY A 53 9.78 3.86 2.79
N LEU A 54 10.36 3.12 1.86
CA LEU A 54 10.97 3.63 0.64
C LEU A 54 10.36 2.94 -0.56
N TYR A 55 10.18 3.68 -1.66
CA TYR A 55 9.88 3.12 -2.97
C TYR A 55 11.00 3.46 -3.96
N ARG A 56 11.32 2.51 -4.83
CA ARG A 56 12.37 2.63 -5.84
C ARG A 56 11.91 3.54 -6.99
N LEU A 57 12.86 4.27 -7.58
CA LEU A 57 12.69 5.08 -8.77
C LEU A 57 13.38 4.42 -9.98
N PRO A 58 12.78 4.49 -11.19
CA PRO A 58 11.44 4.99 -11.46
C PRO A 58 10.37 4.12 -10.76
N VAL A 59 9.24 4.75 -10.42
CA VAL A 59 8.10 4.02 -9.83
C VAL A 59 7.57 3.05 -10.88
N LEU A 60 7.15 1.88 -10.42
CA LEU A 60 6.43 0.92 -11.25
C LEU A 60 5.14 1.53 -11.82
N GLU A 61 4.78 1.13 -13.03
CA GLU A 61 3.51 1.52 -13.64
C GLU A 61 2.34 0.98 -12.82
N ILE A 62 1.20 1.67 -12.84
CA ILE A 62 0.05 1.33 -12.00
C ILE A 62 -0.43 -0.12 -12.21
N ASN A 63 -0.35 -0.64 -13.45
CA ASN A 63 -0.71 -2.02 -13.77
C ASN A 63 0.25 -3.04 -13.15
N GLU A 64 1.54 -2.70 -13.02
CA GLU A 64 2.52 -3.54 -12.33
C GLU A 64 2.28 -3.54 -10.81
N LEU A 65 1.90 -2.39 -10.24
CA LEU A 65 1.48 -2.29 -8.84
C LEU A 65 0.23 -3.14 -8.57
N PHE A 66 -0.76 -3.09 -9.46
CA PHE A 66 -1.94 -3.96 -9.38
C PHE A 66 -1.56 -5.43 -9.46
N LYS A 67 -0.64 -5.79 -10.34
CA LYS A 67 -0.15 -7.16 -10.43
C LYS A 67 0.44 -7.62 -9.09
N ILE A 68 1.30 -6.80 -8.48
CA ILE A 68 1.89 -7.10 -7.17
C ILE A 68 0.80 -7.30 -6.11
N VAL A 69 -0.17 -6.39 -6.01
CA VAL A 69 -1.20 -6.45 -4.96
C VAL A 69 -2.20 -7.58 -5.17
N PHE A 70 -2.68 -7.77 -6.40
CA PHE A 70 -3.75 -8.72 -6.71
C PHE A 70 -3.28 -10.13 -7.08
N GLU A 71 -2.00 -10.35 -7.32
CA GLU A 71 -1.45 -11.70 -7.54
C GLU A 71 -0.64 -12.21 -6.34
N TYR A 72 -0.47 -11.39 -5.31
CA TYR A 72 0.23 -11.76 -4.09
C TYR A 72 -0.41 -12.96 -3.40
N LYS A 73 0.44 -13.94 -3.09
CA LYS A 73 0.08 -15.14 -2.33
C LYS A 73 0.99 -15.21 -1.12
N LYS A 74 0.44 -14.88 0.05
CA LYS A 74 1.18 -14.94 1.32
C LYS A 74 1.77 -16.33 1.50
N LYS A 75 3.10 -16.39 1.58
CA LYS A 75 3.82 -17.63 1.89
C LYS A 75 3.77 -17.84 3.41
N ILE A 76 3.59 -19.09 3.84
CA ILE A 76 3.59 -19.46 5.27
C ILE A 76 5.05 -19.55 5.73
N ASN A 77 5.71 -18.39 5.82
CA ASN A 77 7.09 -18.28 6.30
C ASN A 77 7.14 -17.28 7.47
N LYS A 78 8.04 -17.52 8.43
CA LYS A 78 8.24 -16.63 9.59
C LYS A 78 8.97 -15.33 9.25
N VAL A 79 9.67 -15.29 8.11
CA VAL A 79 10.50 -14.17 7.67
C VAL A 79 9.87 -13.54 6.43
N LEU A 80 9.73 -12.21 6.44
CA LEU A 80 9.25 -11.46 5.28
C LEU A 80 10.25 -11.54 4.13
N SER A 81 9.76 -11.96 2.98
CA SER A 81 10.45 -11.99 1.70
C SER A 81 10.32 -10.65 0.95
N ASP A 82 11.12 -10.48 -0.10
CA ASP A 82 10.98 -9.33 -1.01
C ASP A 82 9.57 -9.20 -1.60
N GLU A 83 8.89 -10.32 -1.85
CA GLU A 83 7.50 -10.30 -2.34
C GLU A 83 6.54 -9.70 -1.30
N ASP A 84 6.76 -9.99 -0.01
CA ASP A 84 5.94 -9.44 1.07
C ASP A 84 6.16 -7.93 1.20
N TYR A 85 7.43 -7.48 1.19
CA TYR A 85 7.75 -6.04 1.20
C TYR A 85 7.16 -5.32 -0.02
N ASN A 86 7.28 -5.94 -1.19
CA ASN A 86 6.69 -5.39 -2.41
C ASN A 86 5.17 -5.30 -2.30
N PHE A 87 4.49 -6.32 -1.75
CA PHE A 87 3.05 -6.28 -1.53
C PHE A 87 2.63 -5.14 -0.60
N TYR A 88 3.20 -5.06 0.60
CA TYR A 88 2.83 -4.02 1.57
C TYR A 88 3.18 -2.62 1.06
N GLY A 89 4.34 -2.47 0.42
CA GLY A 89 4.78 -1.20 -0.15
C GLY A 89 3.91 -0.76 -1.32
N ALA A 90 3.62 -1.66 -2.28
CA ALA A 90 2.76 -1.35 -3.41
C ALA A 90 1.34 -0.98 -2.95
N LEU A 91 0.79 -1.71 -1.97
CA LEU A 91 -0.53 -1.39 -1.42
C LEU A 91 -0.53 -0.03 -0.71
N SER A 92 0.49 0.23 0.12
CA SER A 92 0.66 1.53 0.80
C SER A 92 0.75 2.68 -0.21
N TYR A 93 1.48 2.46 -1.30
CA TYR A 93 1.67 3.45 -2.36
C TYR A 93 0.37 3.71 -3.13
N LEU A 94 -0.35 2.66 -3.53
CA LEU A 94 -1.64 2.79 -4.21
C LEU A 94 -2.68 3.50 -3.34
N ILE A 95 -2.73 3.24 -2.03
CA ILE A 95 -3.66 3.92 -1.13
C ILE A 95 -3.34 5.42 -1.01
N GLN A 96 -2.06 5.79 -1.02
CA GLN A 96 -1.65 7.19 -0.91
C GLN A 96 -1.85 7.99 -2.21
N TYR A 97 -1.54 7.38 -3.36
CA TYR A 97 -1.43 8.11 -4.62
C TYR A 97 -2.52 7.76 -5.66
N TYR A 98 -3.13 6.57 -5.56
CA TYR A 98 -4.13 6.05 -6.51
C TYR A 98 -5.31 5.33 -5.81
N PRO A 99 -5.92 5.90 -4.76
CA PRO A 99 -6.93 5.19 -3.97
C PRO A 99 -8.21 4.90 -4.78
N HIS A 100 -8.60 5.77 -5.72
CA HIS A 100 -9.80 5.57 -6.53
C HIS A 100 -9.60 4.41 -7.52
N GLU A 101 -8.46 4.40 -8.20
CA GLU A 101 -8.08 3.36 -9.15
C GLU A 101 -7.93 2.01 -8.46
N LEU A 102 -7.39 1.98 -7.24
CA LEU A 102 -7.33 0.77 -6.43
C LEU A 102 -8.72 0.20 -6.10
N ILE A 103 -9.65 1.05 -5.66
CA ILE A 103 -11.02 0.64 -5.35
C ILE A 103 -11.76 0.19 -6.62
N ASP A 104 -11.61 0.91 -7.73
CA ASP A 104 -12.27 0.57 -8.99
C ASP A 104 -11.73 -0.76 -9.55
N GLU A 105 -10.41 -0.99 -9.49
CA GLU A 105 -9.80 -2.26 -9.91
C GLU A 105 -10.21 -3.42 -9.00
N PHE A 106 -10.25 -3.21 -7.67
CA PHE A 106 -10.76 -4.19 -6.72
C PHE A 106 -12.21 -4.58 -7.05
N THR A 107 -13.05 -3.57 -7.29
CA THR A 107 -14.47 -3.71 -7.66
C THR A 107 -14.61 -4.52 -8.94
N ARG A 108 -13.88 -4.14 -9.99
CA ARG A 108 -13.89 -4.82 -11.29
C ARG A 108 -13.54 -6.29 -11.15
N ARG A 109 -12.49 -6.62 -10.39
CA ARG A 109 -12.04 -8.01 -10.18
C ARG A 109 -13.02 -8.83 -9.35
N LEU A 110 -13.71 -8.20 -8.38
CA LEU A 110 -14.76 -8.85 -7.59
C LEU A 110 -15.96 -9.21 -8.47
N TYR A 111 -16.47 -8.27 -9.28
CA TYR A 111 -17.59 -8.52 -10.18
C TYR A 111 -17.28 -9.55 -11.27
N ASN A 112 -16.08 -9.51 -11.83
CA ASN A 112 -15.65 -10.47 -12.85
C ASN A 112 -15.34 -11.87 -12.29
N LYS A 113 -15.54 -12.10 -10.97
CA LYS A 113 -15.22 -13.35 -10.27
C LYS A 113 -13.78 -13.82 -10.44
N THR A 114 -12.90 -12.95 -10.92
CA THR A 114 -11.44 -13.18 -10.96
C THR A 114 -10.82 -13.06 -9.57
N LEU A 115 -11.59 -12.54 -8.61
CA LEU A 115 -11.19 -12.36 -7.22
C LEU A 115 -12.08 -13.19 -6.29
N HIS A 116 -11.57 -14.32 -5.78
CA HIS A 116 -12.28 -15.07 -4.75
C HIS A 116 -12.00 -14.45 -3.37
N ARG A 117 -13.03 -14.01 -2.63
CA ARG A 117 -12.90 -13.20 -1.41
C ARG A 117 -11.94 -13.78 -0.36
N LYS A 118 -11.92 -15.11 -0.18
CA LYS A 118 -11.01 -15.79 0.77
C LYS A 118 -9.53 -15.56 0.43
N SER A 119 -9.19 -15.45 -0.86
CA SER A 119 -7.81 -15.30 -1.35
C SER A 119 -7.21 -13.93 -1.05
N TYR A 120 -8.04 -12.94 -0.69
CA TYR A 120 -7.64 -11.55 -0.47
C TYR A 120 -8.10 -11.02 0.89
N SER A 121 -8.31 -11.92 1.84
CA SER A 121 -8.69 -11.55 3.21
C SER A 121 -7.71 -10.55 3.83
N GLU A 122 -6.42 -10.62 3.52
CA GLU A 122 -5.43 -9.67 4.01
C GLU A 122 -5.60 -8.27 3.38
N LEU A 123 -5.77 -8.20 2.06
CA LEU A 123 -6.04 -6.94 1.36
C LEU A 123 -7.30 -6.28 1.90
N ILE A 124 -8.39 -7.05 2.06
CA ILE A 124 -9.66 -6.53 2.62
C ILE A 124 -9.44 -5.96 4.03
N LYS A 125 -8.65 -6.60 4.90
CA LYS A 125 -8.36 -6.06 6.23
C LYS A 125 -7.69 -4.69 6.18
N PHE A 126 -6.75 -4.48 5.24
CA PHE A 126 -6.08 -3.18 5.11
C PHE A 126 -7.02 -2.12 4.55
N LEU A 127 -7.74 -2.43 3.47
CA LEU A 127 -8.73 -1.51 2.92
C LEU A 127 -9.83 -1.19 3.95
N ASP A 128 -10.22 -2.16 4.77
CA ASP A 128 -11.14 -1.94 5.88
C ASP A 128 -10.60 -0.95 6.89
N ARG A 129 -9.33 -1.08 7.32
CA ARG A 129 -8.73 -0.14 8.26
C ARG A 129 -8.61 1.26 7.68
N GLU A 130 -8.14 1.37 6.44
CA GLU A 130 -7.85 2.66 5.80
C GLU A 130 -9.13 3.43 5.41
N PHE A 131 -10.18 2.72 4.97
CA PHE A 131 -11.44 3.33 4.52
C PHE A 131 -12.58 3.19 5.54
N GLN A 132 -12.31 2.74 6.76
CA GLN A 132 -13.30 2.73 7.83
C GLN A 132 -13.57 4.16 8.31
N CYS A 133 -14.84 4.54 8.24
CA CYS A 133 -15.32 5.83 8.71
C CYS A 133 -16.68 5.66 9.37
N ALA A 134 -16.80 6.09 10.63
CA ALA A 134 -18.06 6.12 11.35
C ALA A 134 -19.03 7.12 10.71
N ASP A 135 -20.33 6.82 10.71
CA ASP A 135 -21.33 7.60 9.98
C ASP A 135 -21.37 9.08 10.44
N ASN A 136 -21.24 9.32 11.75
CA ASN A 136 -21.18 10.66 12.32
C ASN A 136 -19.95 11.50 11.88
N ILE A 137 -18.84 10.83 11.51
CA ILE A 137 -17.66 11.47 10.94
C ILE A 137 -17.87 11.67 9.44
N PHE A 138 -18.40 10.64 8.77
CA PHE A 138 -18.66 10.63 7.34
C PHE A 138 -19.51 11.83 6.92
N ASP A 139 -20.61 12.11 7.62
CA ASP A 139 -21.51 13.23 7.31
C ASP A 139 -20.78 14.58 7.33
N LYS A 140 -19.79 14.71 8.22
CA LYS A 140 -19.01 15.93 8.45
C LYS A 140 -17.78 16.07 7.55
N LEU A 141 -17.41 15.05 6.77
CA LEU A 141 -16.27 15.14 5.86
C LEU A 141 -16.50 16.24 4.81
N SER A 142 -15.57 17.17 4.67
CA SER A 142 -15.61 18.21 3.64
C SER A 142 -15.04 17.74 2.31
N ASP A 143 -14.09 16.80 2.35
CA ASP A 143 -13.45 16.24 1.16
C ASP A 143 -14.42 15.30 0.41
N LYS A 144 -14.81 15.73 -0.79
CA LYS A 144 -15.72 14.98 -1.67
C LYS A 144 -15.09 13.71 -2.21
N ASN A 145 -13.80 13.73 -2.54
CA ASN A 145 -13.10 12.56 -3.08
C ASN A 145 -12.99 11.48 -2.01
N GLN A 146 -12.64 11.89 -0.79
CA GLN A 146 -12.61 10.98 0.36
C GLN A 146 -13.99 10.43 0.68
N LYS A 147 -15.05 11.26 0.64
CA LYS A 147 -16.44 10.81 0.81
C LYS A 147 -16.82 9.75 -0.23
N GLU A 148 -16.50 9.98 -1.50
CA GLU A 148 -16.79 9.04 -2.58
C GLU A 148 -16.09 7.69 -2.37
N LEU A 149 -14.80 7.69 -2.04
CA LEU A 149 -14.03 6.48 -1.73
C LEU A 149 -14.67 5.66 -0.61
N ILE A 150 -15.02 6.32 0.50
CA ILE A 150 -15.65 5.66 1.65
C ILE A 150 -17.02 5.09 1.25
N MET A 151 -17.81 5.82 0.45
CA MET A 151 -19.10 5.32 -0.03
C MET A 151 -18.94 4.08 -0.92
N LYS A 152 -18.03 4.11 -1.90
CA LYS A 152 -17.72 2.96 -2.75
C LYS A 152 -17.31 1.76 -1.90
N TRP A 153 -16.43 1.97 -0.93
CA TRP A 153 -16.00 0.90 -0.02
C TRP A 153 -17.16 0.34 0.82
N LYS A 154 -18.01 1.20 1.40
CA LYS A 154 -19.21 0.78 2.14
C LYS A 154 -20.15 -0.10 1.28
N GLN A 155 -20.39 0.28 0.03
CA GLN A 155 -21.23 -0.47 -0.91
C GLN A 155 -20.63 -1.85 -1.26
N LEU A 156 -19.32 -1.92 -1.49
CA LEU A 156 -18.64 -3.20 -1.76
C LEU A 156 -18.78 -4.19 -0.60
N LYS A 157 -18.76 -3.69 0.64
CA LYS A 157 -18.92 -4.53 1.82
C LYS A 157 -20.33 -5.09 1.98
N SER A 158 -21.35 -4.35 1.57
CA SER A 158 -22.73 -4.85 1.60
C SER A 158 -23.01 -5.93 0.57
N ILE A 159 -22.33 -5.93 -0.58
CA ILE A 159 -22.55 -6.90 -1.67
C ILE A 159 -22.15 -8.33 -1.27
N GLY A 160 -21.29 -8.49 -0.26
CA GLY A 160 -20.81 -9.81 0.16
C GLY A 160 -21.24 -10.22 1.58
N ARG A 161 -22.30 -9.64 2.14
CA ARG A 161 -23.05 -10.25 3.25
C ARG A 161 -24.18 -11.07 2.67
#